data_AF-A0A7W6LMQ2-F1
#
_entry.id   AF-A0A7W6LMQ2-F1
#
_cell.length_a   1.000
_cell.length_b   1.000
_cell.length_c   1.000
_cell.angle_alpha   90.00
_cell.angle_beta   90.00
_cell.angle_gamma   90.00
#
_symmetry.space_group_name_H-M   'P 1'
#
loop_
_entity.id
_entity.type
_entity.pdbx_description
1 polymer ?
#
loop_
_entity_poly.entity_id
_entity_poly.type
_entity_poly.pdbx_seq_one_letter_code
_entity_poly.pdbx_strand_id
1 'polypeptide(L)'
;MLSDRAIDVPLIAKVSAGDLQRDDLRDEQIGTITVGQLPAGDWIALEVDGDSMDRISPPESIIIVNRADKRLVANACYVVADENGQATYKRYRPNPDRFEPVSTNTAHEPIFPQQLPAVIGRVRMSLLKL
;
A
#
# COMPACT_ATOMS: atom_id res chain seq x y z
N MET A 1 20.86 -3.48 2.97
CA MET A 1 21.64 -2.26 2.72
C MET A 1 20.72 -1.28 2.02
N LEU A 2 20.56 -0.06 2.56
CA LEU A 2 19.81 1.01 1.87
C LEU A 2 20.71 1.52 0.74
N SER A 3 20.13 1.81 -0.43
CA SER A 3 20.87 2.42 -1.54
C SER A 3 20.82 3.94 -1.39
N ASP A 4 21.98 4.60 -1.45
CA ASP A 4 22.06 6.07 -1.55
C ASP A 4 21.66 6.59 -2.95
N ARG A 5 21.48 5.69 -3.92
CA ARG A 5 21.03 6.03 -5.26
C ARG A 5 19.52 6.21 -5.30
N ALA A 6 19.08 7.34 -5.82
CA ALA A 6 17.70 7.55 -6.21
C ALA A 6 17.31 6.62 -7.37
N ILE A 7 16.11 6.04 -7.29
CA ILE A 7 15.54 5.18 -8.33
C ILE A 7 14.22 5.77 -8.81
N ASP A 8 13.94 5.57 -10.09
CA ASP A 8 12.68 5.92 -10.70
C ASP A 8 11.67 4.81 -10.44
N VAL A 9 10.61 5.14 -9.71
CA VAL A 9 9.53 4.23 -9.34
C VAL A 9 8.32 4.54 -10.21
N PRO A 10 7.75 3.56 -10.95
CA PRO A 10 6.57 3.79 -11.77
C PRO A 10 5.35 4.09 -10.89
N LEU A 11 4.64 5.18 -11.21
CA LEU A 11 3.35 5.52 -10.63
C LEU A 11 2.28 4.83 -11.47
N ILE A 12 1.58 3.86 -10.87
CA ILE A 12 0.63 3.01 -11.58
C ILE A 12 -0.76 3.65 -11.57
N ALA A 13 -1.44 3.64 -10.44
CA ALA A 13 -2.80 4.17 -10.35
C ALA A 13 -3.14 4.63 -8.93
N LYS A 14 -4.37 5.13 -8.76
CA LYS A 14 -4.95 5.41 -7.45
C LYS A 14 -5.35 4.09 -6.77
N VAL A 15 -5.03 3.94 -5.49
CA VAL A 15 -5.56 2.88 -4.64
C VAL A 15 -6.73 3.47 -3.87
N SER A 16 -7.95 3.16 -4.32
CA SER A 16 -9.15 3.42 -3.54
C SER A 16 -9.34 2.32 -2.49
N ALA A 17 -10.19 2.58 -1.50
CA ALA A 17 -10.78 1.52 -0.70
C ALA A 17 -11.78 0.72 -1.56
N GLY A 18 -11.28 -0.15 -2.44
CA GLY A 18 -12.08 -1.22 -3.03
C GLY A 18 -12.53 -1.05 -4.48
N ASP A 19 -11.77 -0.42 -5.39
CA ASP A 19 -12.05 -0.48 -6.85
C ASP A 19 -10.85 -0.87 -7.72
N LEU A 20 -9.62 -0.89 -7.18
CA LEU A 20 -8.43 -1.17 -8.00
C LEU A 20 -8.24 -2.69 -8.15
N GLN A 21 -8.50 -3.29 -9.30
CA GLN A 21 -8.29 -4.74 -9.43
C GLN A 21 -6.79 -5.08 -9.42
N ARG A 22 -6.45 -6.28 -8.94
CA ARG A 22 -5.07 -6.78 -8.98
C ARG A 22 -4.45 -6.71 -10.38
N ASP A 23 -5.25 -6.91 -11.42
CA ASP A 23 -4.79 -6.90 -12.80
C ASP A 23 -4.55 -5.47 -13.32
N ASP A 24 -5.30 -4.48 -12.83
CA ASP A 24 -5.11 -3.05 -13.18
C ASP A 24 -3.74 -2.52 -12.71
N LEU A 25 -3.17 -3.11 -11.66
CA LEU A 25 -1.81 -2.79 -11.19
C LEU A 25 -0.71 -3.18 -12.19
N ARG A 26 -1.04 -3.91 -13.27
CA ARG A 26 -0.07 -4.35 -14.28
C ARG A 26 -0.01 -3.45 -15.51
N ASP A 27 -1.06 -2.68 -15.81
CA ASP A 27 -1.25 -2.24 -17.20
C ASP A 27 -1.27 -0.73 -17.47
N GLU A 28 -1.39 0.16 -16.47
CA GLU A 28 -1.35 1.61 -16.72
C GLU A 28 -0.36 2.34 -15.83
N GLN A 29 0.82 2.66 -16.35
CA GLN A 29 1.75 3.59 -15.71
C GLN A 29 1.37 5.02 -16.09
N ILE A 30 0.89 5.81 -15.13
CA ILE A 30 0.50 7.21 -15.34
C ILE A 30 1.64 8.21 -15.10
N GLY A 31 2.78 7.75 -14.57
CA GLY A 31 3.94 8.61 -14.33
C GLY A 31 5.11 7.89 -13.67
N THR A 32 6.03 8.69 -13.13
CA THR A 32 7.22 8.21 -12.43
C THR A 32 7.53 9.12 -11.25
N ILE A 33 7.96 8.53 -10.13
CA ILE A 33 8.47 9.27 -8.97
C ILE A 33 9.90 8.81 -8.68
N THR A 34 10.82 9.77 -8.61
CA THR A 34 12.19 9.51 -8.20
C THR A 34 12.29 9.50 -6.68
N VAL A 35 12.72 8.37 -6.10
CA VAL A 35 12.81 8.16 -4.65
C VAL A 35 14.18 7.58 -4.27
N GLY A 36 14.81 8.14 -3.24
CA GLY A 36 16.07 7.63 -2.67
C GLY A 36 15.85 6.71 -1.46
N GLN A 37 16.95 6.15 -0.94
CA GLN A 37 16.94 5.38 0.31
C GLN A 37 16.04 4.14 0.29
N LEU A 38 15.82 3.56 -0.89
CA LEU A 38 15.09 2.30 -1.04
C LEU A 38 16.10 1.14 -1.07
N PRO A 39 15.85 0.03 -0.35
CA PRO A 39 16.63 -1.20 -0.55
C PRO A 39 16.35 -1.80 -1.93
N ALA A 40 17.14 -2.78 -2.34
CA ALA A 40 16.82 -3.58 -3.53
C ALA A 40 15.40 -4.19 -3.40
N GLY A 41 14.63 -4.14 -4.47
CA GLY A 41 13.23 -4.56 -4.46
C GLY A 41 12.54 -4.30 -5.79
N ASP A 42 11.28 -4.72 -5.84
CA ASP A 42 10.38 -4.47 -6.97
C ASP A 42 9.38 -3.40 -6.55
N TRP A 43 9.54 -2.19 -7.07
CA TRP A 43 8.89 -0.99 -6.53
C TRP A 43 7.79 -0.46 -7.46
N ILE A 44 6.68 -0.06 -6.87
CA ILE A 44 5.64 0.74 -7.51
C ILE A 44 5.22 1.88 -6.58
N ALA A 45 4.69 2.95 -7.17
CA ALA A 45 4.08 4.07 -6.47
C ALA A 45 2.57 4.06 -6.75
N LEU A 46 1.80 4.38 -5.71
CA LEU A 46 0.33 4.44 -5.78
C LEU A 46 -0.14 5.70 -5.07
N GLU A 47 -1.10 6.40 -5.66
CA GLU A 47 -1.77 7.53 -5.01
C GLU A 47 -2.86 7.02 -4.08
N VAL A 48 -2.92 7.53 -2.86
CA VAL A 48 -3.93 7.15 -1.87
C VAL A 48 -5.24 7.86 -2.19
N ASP A 49 -6.29 7.08 -2.35
CA ASP A 49 -7.66 7.57 -2.48
C ASP A 49 -8.52 7.05 -1.32
N GLY A 50 -9.20 7.98 -0.64
CA GLY A 50 -9.96 7.72 0.59
C GLY A 50 -9.20 7.96 1.90
N ASP A 51 -9.96 7.98 3.00
CA ASP A 51 -9.55 8.40 4.34
C ASP A 51 -9.18 7.24 5.28
N SER A 52 -9.19 6.00 4.79
CA SER A 52 -9.02 4.82 5.64
C SER A 52 -7.63 4.69 6.29
N MET A 53 -6.66 5.46 5.82
CA MET A 53 -5.28 5.53 6.31
C MET A 53 -4.85 6.97 6.61
N ASP A 54 -5.80 7.89 6.79
CA ASP A 54 -5.57 9.34 6.81
C ASP A 54 -4.59 9.83 7.89
N ARG A 55 -4.44 9.10 9.01
CA ARG A 55 -3.51 9.46 10.09
C ARG A 55 -2.04 9.25 9.71
N ILE A 56 -1.76 8.46 8.68
CA ILE A 56 -0.37 8.15 8.25
C ILE A 56 -0.12 8.42 6.77
N SER A 57 -1.16 8.36 5.96
CA SER A 57 -1.16 8.60 4.52
C SER A 57 -2.51 9.22 4.15
N PRO A 58 -2.72 10.54 4.37
CA PRO A 58 -3.92 11.24 3.95
C PRO A 58 -4.19 11.08 2.45
N PRO A 59 -5.42 11.36 1.98
CA PRO A 59 -5.73 11.40 0.56
C PRO A 59 -4.69 12.19 -0.23
N GLU A 60 -4.43 11.78 -1.48
CA GLU A 60 -3.42 12.36 -2.39
C GLU A 60 -1.95 12.12 -1.99
N SER A 61 -1.70 11.44 -0.86
CA SER A 61 -0.38 10.91 -0.54
C SER A 61 0.07 9.91 -1.60
N ILE A 62 1.38 9.82 -1.84
CA ILE A 62 1.94 8.74 -2.67
C ILE A 62 2.63 7.72 -1.79
N ILE A 63 2.17 6.47 -1.82
CA ILE A 63 2.81 5.36 -1.12
C ILE A 63 3.77 4.61 -2.05
N ILE A 64 4.92 4.24 -1.51
CA ILE A 64 5.94 3.44 -2.22
C ILE A 64 5.88 2.00 -1.72
N VAL A 65 5.56 1.09 -2.62
CA VAL A 65 5.22 -0.31 -2.32
C VAL A 65 6.28 -1.24 -2.90
N ASN A 66 6.81 -2.15 -2.08
CA ASN A 66 7.71 -3.21 -2.54
C ASN A 66 6.90 -4.50 -2.79
N ARG A 67 6.69 -4.86 -4.07
CA ARG A 67 5.97 -6.06 -4.51
C ARG A 67 6.71 -7.35 -4.19
N ALA A 68 8.03 -7.30 -4.03
CA ALA A 68 8.84 -8.46 -3.63
C ALA A 68 8.73 -8.75 -2.11
N ASP A 69 8.29 -7.78 -1.31
CA ASP A 69 8.21 -7.90 0.15
C ASP A 69 6.77 -8.25 0.59
N LYS A 70 6.49 -9.55 0.64
CA LYS A 70 5.17 -10.10 1.00
C LYS A 70 5.09 -10.64 2.43
N ARG A 71 6.20 -10.61 3.16
CA ARG A 71 6.26 -11.14 4.52
C ARG A 71 5.50 -10.20 5.46
N LEU A 72 4.54 -10.75 6.20
CA LEU A 72 3.78 -10.01 7.20
C LEU A 72 4.66 -9.69 8.42
N VAL A 73 4.67 -8.42 8.80
CA VAL A 73 5.42 -7.86 9.93
C VAL A 73 4.45 -7.01 10.73
N ALA A 74 4.38 -7.25 12.04
CA ALA A 74 3.48 -6.53 12.93
C ALA A 74 3.66 -5.00 12.77
N ASN A 75 2.54 -4.28 12.65
CA ASN A 75 2.49 -2.82 12.45
C ASN A 75 2.94 -2.30 11.08
N ALA A 76 3.46 -3.15 10.17
CA ALA A 76 3.73 -2.70 8.81
C ALA A 76 2.43 -2.54 8.02
N CYS A 77 2.48 -1.69 6.99
CA CYS A 77 1.34 -1.42 6.12
C CYS A 77 1.52 -2.09 4.76
N TYR A 78 0.42 -2.54 4.18
CA TYR A 78 0.42 -3.39 3.00
C TYR A 78 -0.69 -2.96 2.05
N VAL A 79 -0.42 -3.16 0.76
CA VAL A 79 -1.49 -3.27 -0.23
C VAL A 79 -1.82 -4.75 -0.36
N VAL A 80 -3.07 -5.11 -0.16
CA VAL A 80 -3.58 -6.49 -0.24
C VAL A 80 -4.81 -6.52 -1.15
N ALA A 81 -5.08 -7.65 -1.78
CA ALA A 81 -6.34 -7.83 -2.49
C ALA A 81 -7.42 -8.32 -1.51
N ASP A 82 -8.59 -7.69 -1.52
CA ASP A 82 -9.78 -8.13 -0.83
C ASP A 82 -10.38 -9.40 -1.47
N GLU A 83 -11.51 -9.86 -0.94
CA GLU A 83 -12.21 -11.07 -1.42
C GLU A 83 -12.71 -10.95 -2.87
N ASN A 84 -12.90 -9.72 -3.37
CA ASN A 84 -13.32 -9.43 -4.73
C ASN A 84 -12.12 -9.19 -5.68
N GLY A 85 -10.89 -9.33 -5.17
CA GLY A 85 -9.67 -9.10 -5.94
C GLY A 85 -9.25 -7.63 -6.03
N GLN A 86 -9.90 -6.74 -5.29
CA GLN A 86 -9.67 -5.30 -5.31
C GLN A 86 -8.60 -4.94 -4.26
N ALA A 87 -7.68 -4.06 -4.62
CA ALA A 87 -6.58 -3.66 -3.77
C ALA A 87 -7.08 -2.71 -2.67
N THR A 88 -6.64 -2.97 -1.45
CA THR A 88 -6.89 -2.12 -0.29
C THR A 88 -5.60 -1.89 0.48
N TYR A 89 -5.47 -0.70 1.07
CA TYR A 89 -4.31 -0.28 1.85
C TYR A 89 -4.63 -0.30 3.35
N LYS A 90 -3.94 -1.16 4.12
CA LYS A 90 -4.21 -1.37 5.55
C LYS A 90 -2.94 -1.67 6.33
N ARG A 91 -3.04 -1.56 7.66
CA ARG A 91 -2.00 -1.98 8.59
C ARG A 91 -2.23 -3.39 9.09
N TYR A 92 -1.20 -4.22 9.06
CA TYR A 92 -1.29 -5.58 9.59
C TYR A 92 -1.06 -5.64 11.11
N ARG A 93 -1.82 -6.51 11.77
CA ARG A 93 -1.73 -6.83 13.20
C ARG A 93 -1.80 -8.36 13.37
N PRO A 94 -0.84 -8.98 14.08
CA PRO A 94 -0.96 -10.38 14.47
C PRO A 94 -1.85 -10.52 15.73
N ASN A 95 -2.30 -11.75 15.99
CA ASN A 95 -2.99 -12.16 17.23
C ASN A 95 -4.27 -11.37 17.59
N PRO A 96 -5.41 -11.65 16.94
CA PRO A 96 -5.54 -12.45 15.71
C PRO A 96 -5.05 -11.67 14.49
N ASP A 97 -4.74 -12.40 13.42
CA ASP A 97 -4.39 -11.78 12.14
C ASP A 97 -5.53 -10.89 11.66
N ARG A 98 -5.23 -9.62 11.46
CA ARG A 98 -6.16 -8.65 10.90
C ARG A 98 -5.45 -7.55 10.14
N PHE A 99 -6.20 -6.94 9.22
CA PHE A 99 -5.80 -5.74 8.49
C PHE A 99 -6.72 -4.61 8.92
N GLU A 100 -6.18 -3.64 9.64
CA GLU A 100 -6.96 -2.54 10.21
C GLU A 100 -6.65 -1.20 9.53
N PRO A 101 -7.66 -0.32 9.41
CA PRO A 101 -7.44 1.06 9.00
C PRO A 101 -6.62 1.82 10.05
N VAL A 102 -6.03 2.92 9.63
CA VAL A 102 -5.38 3.89 10.52
C VAL A 102 -6.00 5.24 10.24
N SER A 103 -7.29 5.36 10.57
CA SER A 103 -8.14 6.49 10.19
C SER A 103 -8.63 7.29 11.40
N THR A 104 -8.97 8.57 11.20
CA THR A 104 -9.82 9.35 12.11
C THR A 104 -11.30 9.01 11.97
N ASN A 105 -11.71 8.51 10.82
CA ASN A 105 -13.08 8.07 10.55
C ASN A 105 -13.31 6.68 11.15
N THR A 106 -14.21 6.60 12.13
CA THR A 106 -14.53 5.38 12.87
C THR A 106 -15.43 4.41 12.11
N ALA A 107 -15.94 4.78 10.93
CA ALA A 107 -16.73 3.89 10.08
C ALA A 107 -15.87 2.81 9.38
N HIS A 108 -14.55 3.01 9.30
CA HIS A 108 -13.65 1.98 8.77
C HIS A 108 -13.40 0.89 9.81
N GLU A 109 -13.74 -0.34 9.46
CA GLU A 109 -13.59 -1.49 10.34
C GLU A 109 -12.34 -2.33 10.02
N PRO A 110 -11.75 -3.02 11.01
CA PRO A 110 -10.73 -4.02 10.76
C PRO A 110 -11.27 -5.23 10.00
N ILE A 111 -10.46 -5.75 9.07
CA ILE A 111 -10.72 -6.98 8.34
C ILE A 111 -10.08 -8.14 9.08
N PHE A 112 -10.89 -9.12 9.48
CA PHE A 112 -10.46 -10.38 10.09
C PHE A 112 -10.56 -11.51 9.06
N PRO A 113 -9.51 -11.75 8.27
CA PRO A 113 -9.57 -12.74 7.21
C PRO A 113 -9.68 -14.17 7.76
N GLN A 114 -10.56 -14.99 7.19
CA GLN A 114 -10.54 -16.45 7.40
C GLN A 114 -9.30 -17.09 6.78
N GLN A 115 -8.84 -16.53 5.66
CA GLN A 115 -7.59 -16.88 4.97
C GLN A 115 -6.83 -15.60 4.63
N LEU A 116 -5.52 -15.58 4.85
CA LEU A 116 -4.73 -14.38 4.60
C LEU A 116 -4.92 -13.87 3.16
N PRO A 117 -5.29 -12.59 2.97
CA PRO A 117 -5.46 -12.02 1.65
C PRO A 117 -4.13 -12.05 0.91
N ALA A 118 -4.19 -12.14 -0.40
CA ALA A 118 -2.97 -12.17 -1.18
C ALA A 118 -2.33 -10.77 -1.19
N VAL A 119 -1.13 -10.72 -0.60
CA VAL A 119 -0.33 -9.51 -0.43
C VAL A 119 0.25 -9.09 -1.78
N ILE A 120 -0.09 -7.86 -2.19
CA ILE A 120 0.45 -7.23 -3.39
C ILE A 120 1.88 -6.74 -3.08
N GLY A 121 2.06 -6.08 -1.95
CA GLY A 121 3.37 -5.66 -1.48
C GLY A 121 3.32 -4.86 -0.18
N ARG A 122 4.50 -4.63 0.41
CA ARG A 122 4.65 -3.86 1.64
C ARG A 122 4.93 -2.40 1.35
N VAL A 123 4.19 -1.50 2.00
CA VAL A 123 4.46 -0.07 1.96
C VAL A 123 5.70 0.25 2.79
N ARG A 124 6.64 0.98 2.19
CA ARG A 124 7.91 1.35 2.83
C ARG A 124 8.09 2.84 3.03
N MET A 125 7.33 3.65 2.30
CA MET A 125 7.40 5.10 2.37
C MET A 125 6.04 5.70 2.00
N SER A 126 5.71 6.84 2.61
CA SER A 126 4.57 7.68 2.25
C SER A 126 5.11 9.09 1.99
N LEU A 127 4.84 9.64 0.82
CA LEU A 127 5.20 10.98 0.41
C LEU A 127 3.96 11.86 0.53
N LEU A 128 4.08 12.95 1.29
CA LEU A 128 2.99 13.89 1.53
C LEU A 128 3.20 15.12 0.66
N LYS A 129 2.13 15.58 -0.02
CA LYS A 129 2.08 16.91 -0.64
C LYS A 129 1.56 17.87 0.43
N LEU A 130 2.27 18.98 0.64
CA LEU A 130 1.92 20.02 1.62
C LEU A 130 1.48 21.29 0.91
#